data_AF-K8P805-F1
#
_entry.id   AF-K8P805-F1
#
_cell.length_a   1.000
_cell.length_b   1.000
_cell.length_c   1.000
_cell.angle_alpha   90.00
_cell.angle_beta   90.00
_cell.angle_gamma   90.00
#
_symmetry.space_group_name_H-M   'P 1'
#
loop_
_entity.id
_entity.type
_entity.pdbx_description
1 polymer ?
#
loop_
_entity_poly.entity_id
_entity_poly.type
_entity_poly.pdbx_seq_one_letter_code
_entity_poly.pdbx_strand_id
1 'polypeptide(L)'
;MQQCTDATTEKEMAATFGPVAKEMCSRHEMAKTATGLVVDSTCKIGNMTSVSHTEFNGDFNSAYTVTTTSKNSGGPAGMPAETTNVLEAKWIGACKADQKPGDILMPGGMKMNIRDMKAMRPKQ
;
A
#
# COMPACT_ATOMS: atom_id res chain seq x y z
N MET A 1 -13.59 -3.55 -0.75
CA MET A 1 -12.63 -4.10 0.23
C MET A 1 -12.77 -3.28 1.51
N GLN A 2 -12.69 -3.91 2.68
CA GLN A 2 -12.63 -3.21 3.97
C GLN A 2 -11.46 -3.79 4.77
N GLN A 3 -10.71 -2.95 5.47
CA GLN A 3 -9.61 -3.39 6.32
C GLN A 3 -9.88 -2.96 7.76
N CYS A 4 -9.64 -3.87 8.70
CA CYS A 4 -9.60 -3.59 10.12
C CYS A 4 -8.13 -3.58 10.55
N THR A 5 -7.64 -2.43 10.98
CA THR A 5 -6.27 -2.28 11.51
C THR A 5 -6.31 -1.60 12.87
N ASP A 6 -5.29 -1.85 13.68
CA ASP A 6 -5.00 -1.09 14.89
C ASP A 6 -3.55 -0.61 14.85
N ALA A 7 -3.18 0.29 15.77
CA ALA A 7 -1.84 0.87 15.82
C ALA A 7 -0.74 -0.20 15.95
N THR A 8 -1.01 -1.32 16.62
CA THR A 8 -0.07 -2.44 16.77
C THR A 8 0.16 -3.13 15.42
N THR A 9 -0.91 -3.43 14.71
CA THR A 9 -0.89 -4.09 13.41
C THR A 9 -0.26 -3.20 12.35
N GLU A 10 -0.54 -1.90 12.39
CA GLU A 10 0.10 -0.91 11.51
C GLU A 10 1.60 -0.85 11.72
N LYS A 11 2.05 -0.87 12.99
CA LYS A 11 3.48 -0.93 13.33
C LYS A 11 4.12 -2.24 12.88
N GLU A 12 3.46 -3.37 13.08
CA GLU A 12 3.91 -4.68 12.61
C GLU A 12 4.03 -4.73 11.07
N MET A 13 3.07 -4.12 10.37
CA MET A 13 3.05 -4.00 8.92
C MET A 13 4.22 -3.13 8.44
N ALA A 14 4.38 -1.94 9.00
CA ALA A 14 5.51 -1.06 8.67
C ALA A 14 6.87 -1.74 8.91
N ALA A 15 7.02 -2.48 10.03
CA ALA A 15 8.24 -3.21 10.33
C ALA A 15 8.49 -4.41 9.39
N THR A 16 7.42 -5.05 8.89
CA THR A 16 7.52 -6.22 8.01
C THR A 16 7.75 -5.83 6.55
N PHE A 17 7.08 -4.79 6.06
CA PHE A 17 7.15 -4.37 4.66
C PHE A 17 8.14 -3.23 4.42
N GLY A 18 8.48 -2.45 5.44
CA GLY A 18 9.47 -1.38 5.35
C GLY A 18 10.84 -1.85 4.86
N PRO A 19 11.44 -2.93 5.43
CA PRO A 19 12.72 -3.45 4.95
C PRO A 19 12.67 -3.94 3.50
N VAL A 20 11.58 -4.61 3.12
CA VAL A 20 11.38 -5.11 1.75
C VAL A 20 11.27 -3.95 0.76
N ALA A 21 10.50 -2.92 1.12
CA ALA A 21 10.41 -1.70 0.32
C ALA A 21 11.78 -1.01 0.20
N LYS A 22 12.57 -0.98 1.27
CA LYS A 22 13.93 -0.41 1.26
C LYS A 22 14.93 -1.21 0.42
N GLU A 23 14.78 -2.52 0.37
CA GLU A 23 15.65 -3.39 -0.44
C GLU A 23 15.29 -3.32 -1.94
N MET A 24 14.01 -3.26 -2.26
CA MET A 24 13.53 -3.18 -3.64
C MET A 24 13.56 -1.77 -4.22
N CYS A 25 13.48 -0.74 -3.38
CA CYS A 25 13.40 0.65 -3.79
C CYS A 25 14.64 1.45 -3.38
N SER A 26 15.40 1.88 -4.38
CA SER A 26 16.59 2.72 -4.19
C SER A 26 16.24 4.13 -3.71
N ARG A 27 14.99 4.58 -3.95
CA ARG A 27 14.45 5.84 -3.45
C ARG A 27 13.09 5.60 -2.83
N HIS A 28 12.88 6.13 -1.63
CA HIS A 28 11.58 6.17 -0.95
C HIS A 28 11.54 7.44 -0.08
N GLU A 29 10.86 8.47 -0.55
CA GLU A 29 10.76 9.77 0.09
C GLU A 29 9.31 10.03 0.46
N MET A 30 9.08 10.47 1.70
CA MET A 30 7.77 10.82 2.21
C MET A 30 7.79 12.28 2.63
N ALA A 31 6.88 13.07 2.06
CA ALA A 31 6.75 14.49 2.36
C ALA A 31 5.32 14.79 2.77
N LYS A 32 5.12 15.40 3.94
CA LYS A 32 3.81 15.92 4.33
C LYS A 32 3.47 17.13 3.48
N THR A 33 2.23 17.23 3.02
CA THR A 33 1.70 18.37 2.27
C THR A 33 0.65 19.10 3.11
N ALA A 34 0.16 20.24 2.61
CA ALA A 34 -0.92 20.97 3.27
C ALA A 34 -2.22 20.15 3.37
N THR A 35 -2.43 19.21 2.44
CA THR A 35 -3.66 18.43 2.28
C THR A 35 -3.49 16.94 2.61
N GLY A 36 -2.29 16.49 3.00
CA GLY A 36 -2.03 15.10 3.34
C GLY A 36 -0.56 14.70 3.25
N LEU A 37 -0.25 13.71 2.42
CA LEU A 37 1.07 13.08 2.32
C LEU A 37 1.41 12.78 0.85
N VAL A 38 2.64 13.01 0.44
CA VAL A 38 3.18 12.56 -0.85
C VAL A 38 4.28 11.54 -0.58
N VAL A 39 4.29 10.48 -1.37
CA VAL A 39 5.27 9.41 -1.33
C VAL A 39 5.83 9.18 -2.72
N ASP A 40 7.12 9.45 -2.89
CA ASP A 40 7.86 9.19 -4.10
C ASP A 40 8.75 7.96 -3.91
N SER A 41 8.63 6.99 -4.82
CA SER A 41 9.47 5.81 -4.80
C SER A 41 10.04 5.46 -6.17
N THR A 42 11.27 4.97 -6.17
CA THR A 42 11.93 4.39 -7.35
C THR A 42 12.39 2.99 -6.99
N CYS A 43 11.75 2.00 -7.59
CA CYS A 43 11.98 0.60 -7.32
C CYS A 43 12.56 -0.11 -8.53
N LYS A 44 13.57 -0.95 -8.30
CA LYS A 44 14.20 -1.74 -9.36
C LYS A 44 13.91 -3.21 -9.09
N ILE A 45 13.19 -3.84 -10.00
CA ILE A 45 12.78 -5.25 -9.91
C ILE A 45 13.37 -5.96 -11.12
N GLY A 46 14.49 -6.66 -10.91
CA GLY A 46 15.28 -7.25 -12.00
C GLY A 46 15.75 -6.17 -13.00
N ASN A 47 15.30 -6.30 -14.25
CA ASN A 47 15.62 -5.35 -15.34
C ASN A 47 14.58 -4.24 -15.52
N MET A 48 13.56 -4.18 -14.67
CA MET A 48 12.51 -3.15 -14.70
C MET A 48 12.80 -2.08 -13.66
N THR A 49 12.66 -0.82 -14.04
CA THR A 49 12.65 0.32 -13.12
C THR A 49 11.24 0.91 -13.09
N SER A 50 10.66 1.00 -11.90
CA SER A 50 9.36 1.60 -11.64
C SER A 50 9.54 2.86 -10.81
N VAL A 51 9.11 4.00 -11.34
CA VAL A 51 9.10 5.29 -10.65
C VAL A 51 7.65 5.62 -10.33
N SER A 52 7.29 5.65 -9.06
CA SER A 52 5.93 5.89 -8.61
C SER A 52 5.85 7.17 -7.78
N HIS A 53 4.86 8.01 -8.10
CA HIS A 53 4.45 9.17 -7.34
C HIS A 53 3.07 8.89 -6.74
N THR A 54 2.96 8.92 -5.42
CA THR A 54 1.69 8.67 -4.72
C THR A 54 1.30 9.88 -3.88
N GLU A 55 0.13 10.42 -4.14
CA GLU A 55 -0.47 11.51 -3.37
C GLU A 55 -1.63 10.99 -2.52
N PHE A 56 -1.56 11.20 -1.23
CA PHE A 56 -2.65 11.02 -0.28
C PHE A 56 -3.24 12.40 0.02
N ASN A 57 -4.49 12.61 -0.38
CA ASN A 57 -5.22 13.86 -0.18
C ASN A 57 -6.46 13.61 0.67
N GLY A 58 -6.63 14.36 1.76
CA GLY A 58 -7.78 14.26 2.66
C GLY A 58 -7.38 14.03 4.11
N ASP A 59 -8.32 13.52 4.90
CA ASP A 59 -8.12 13.26 6.32
C ASP A 59 -8.13 11.75 6.58
N PHE A 60 -6.99 11.25 7.07
CA PHE A 60 -6.78 9.84 7.40
C PHE A 60 -7.76 9.30 8.46
N ASN A 61 -8.40 10.18 9.25
CA ASN A 61 -9.39 9.79 10.25
C ASN A 61 -10.83 9.77 9.72
N SER A 62 -11.08 10.21 8.48
CA SER A 62 -12.43 10.30 7.91
C SER A 62 -12.52 9.76 6.48
N ALA A 63 -11.90 10.43 5.52
CA ALA A 63 -11.79 9.97 4.14
C ALA A 63 -10.58 10.59 3.47
N TYR A 64 -9.89 9.78 2.67
CA TYR A 64 -8.74 10.21 1.89
C TYR A 64 -8.74 9.53 0.53
N THR A 65 -8.26 10.25 -0.47
CA THR A 65 -8.04 9.75 -1.82
C THR A 65 -6.55 9.54 -2.01
N VAL A 66 -6.20 8.40 -2.58
CA VAL A 66 -4.84 8.02 -2.94
C VAL A 66 -4.74 8.02 -4.46
N THR A 67 -3.91 8.88 -5.02
CA THR A 67 -3.60 8.89 -6.45
C THR A 67 -2.17 8.41 -6.63
N THR A 68 -1.99 7.26 -7.28
CA THR A 68 -0.68 6.69 -7.57
C THR A 68 -0.42 6.71 -9.06
N THR A 69 0.57 7.48 -9.51
CA THR A 69 1.07 7.47 -10.87
C THR A 69 2.39 6.72 -10.90
N SER A 70 2.47 5.64 -11.68
CA SER A 70 3.67 4.81 -11.82
C SER A 70 4.15 4.81 -13.26
N LYS A 71 5.43 5.10 -13.46
CA LYS A 71 6.14 5.05 -14.74
C LYS A 71 7.08 3.86 -14.73
N ASN A 72 6.87 2.93 -15.65
CA ASN A 72 7.65 1.71 -15.76
C ASN A 72 8.54 1.79 -16.99
N SER A 73 9.81 1.41 -16.82
CA SER A 73 10.79 1.37 -17.89
C SER A 73 11.58 0.06 -17.82
N GLY A 74 11.78 -0.57 -18.98
CA GLY A 74 12.19 -1.96 -19.05
C GLY A 74 11.06 -2.92 -18.62
N GLY A 75 11.12 -4.17 -19.08
CA GLY A 75 10.08 -5.17 -18.79
C GLY A 75 9.54 -5.86 -20.06
N PRO A 76 8.57 -6.76 -19.90
CA PRO A 76 7.96 -7.50 -21.00
C PRO A 76 7.29 -6.56 -22.01
N ALA A 77 7.32 -6.92 -23.30
CA ALA A 77 6.59 -6.21 -24.33
C ALA A 77 5.09 -6.16 -23.99
N GLY A 78 4.48 -4.97 -24.09
CA GLY A 78 3.07 -4.75 -23.77
C GLY A 78 2.78 -4.22 -22.37
N MET A 79 3.79 -4.06 -21.49
CA MET A 79 3.59 -3.37 -20.22
C MET A 79 3.35 -1.87 -20.45
N PRO A 80 2.33 -1.25 -19.84
CA PRO A 80 2.12 0.19 -19.95
C PRO A 80 3.30 0.96 -19.38
N ALA A 81 3.82 1.91 -20.16
CA ALA A 81 4.92 2.78 -19.75
C ALA A 81 4.51 3.69 -18.57
N GLU A 82 3.22 4.00 -18.46
CA GLU A 82 2.65 4.79 -17.39
C GLU A 82 1.28 4.25 -17.00
N THR A 83 1.01 4.18 -15.70
CA THR A 83 -0.28 3.77 -15.14
C THR A 83 -0.64 4.71 -14.00
N THR A 84 -1.85 5.24 -14.00
CA THR A 84 -2.40 6.00 -12.88
C THR A 84 -3.55 5.23 -12.26
N ASN A 85 -3.50 5.05 -10.94
CA ASN A 85 -4.53 4.42 -10.14
C ASN A 85 -5.05 5.41 -9.11
N VAL A 86 -6.36 5.47 -8.95
CA VAL A 86 -7.02 6.28 -7.92
C VAL A 86 -7.77 5.34 -6.99
N LEU A 87 -7.51 5.46 -5.70
CA LEU A 87 -8.15 4.69 -4.65
C LEU A 87 -8.80 5.64 -3.65
N GLU A 88 -10.10 5.48 -3.44
CA GLU A 88 -10.84 6.22 -2.43
C GLU A 88 -10.94 5.37 -1.17
N ALA A 89 -10.47 5.91 -0.06
CA ALA A 89 -10.53 5.27 1.25
C ALA A 89 -11.40 6.09 2.20
N LYS A 90 -12.22 5.39 2.98
CA LYS A 90 -13.11 5.99 3.97
C LYS A 90 -13.06 5.22 5.28
N TRP A 91 -12.95 5.95 6.38
CA TRP A 91 -13.14 5.42 7.72
C TRP A 91 -14.62 5.13 7.94
N ILE A 92 -14.95 3.87 8.17
CA ILE A 92 -16.33 3.38 8.32
C ILE A 92 -16.72 3.10 9.78
N GLY A 93 -15.80 3.34 10.73
CA GLY A 93 -15.98 3.07 12.15
C GLY A 93 -14.91 2.17 12.73
N ALA A 94 -15.07 1.83 14.02
CA ALA A 94 -14.25 0.82 14.68
C ALA A 94 -14.46 -0.56 14.05
N CYS A 95 -13.46 -1.43 14.19
CA CYS A 95 -13.58 -2.83 13.80
C CYS A 95 -14.79 -3.48 14.47
N LYS A 96 -15.57 -4.26 13.71
CA LYS A 96 -16.67 -5.05 14.24
C LYS A 96 -16.15 -6.12 15.20
N ALA A 97 -16.99 -6.61 16.11
CA ALA A 97 -16.59 -7.62 17.09
C ALA A 97 -16.05 -8.92 16.47
N ASP A 98 -16.45 -9.23 15.23
CA ASP A 98 -15.98 -10.39 14.47
C ASP A 98 -14.73 -10.09 13.61
N GLN A 99 -14.23 -8.86 13.62
CA GLN A 99 -13.04 -8.43 12.90
C GLN A 99 -11.86 -8.36 13.86
N LYS A 100 -10.78 -9.06 13.52
CA LYS A 100 -9.50 -8.97 14.22
C LYS A 100 -8.65 -7.88 13.55
N PRO A 101 -7.81 -7.18 14.33
CA PRO A 101 -6.76 -6.35 13.75
C PRO A 101 -5.95 -7.13 12.71
N GLY A 102 -5.83 -6.56 11.52
CA GLY A 102 -5.22 -7.17 10.34
C GLY A 102 -6.19 -7.84 9.39
N ASP A 103 -7.49 -7.93 9.70
CA ASP A 103 -8.47 -8.53 8.79
C ASP A 103 -8.77 -7.63 7.60
N ILE A 104 -8.58 -8.18 6.40
CA ILE A 104 -8.95 -7.59 5.12
C ILE A 104 -10.16 -8.38 4.60
N LEU A 105 -11.29 -7.71 4.48
CA LEU A 105 -12.50 -8.23 3.85
C LEU A 105 -12.46 -7.87 2.36
N MET A 106 -12.25 -8.89 1.55
CA MET A 106 -12.26 -8.80 0.10
C MET A 106 -13.70 -8.74 -0.44
N PRO A 107 -13.89 -8.17 -1.65
CA PRO A 107 -15.12 -8.37 -2.39
C PRO A 107 -15.45 -9.86 -2.49
N GLY A 108 -16.72 -10.24 -2.29
CA GLY A 108 -17.15 -11.64 -2.29
C GLY A 108 -17.12 -12.33 -0.91
N GLY A 109 -16.86 -11.59 0.18
CA GLY A 109 -17.02 -12.10 1.55
C GLY A 109 -15.83 -12.90 2.10
N MET A 110 -14.76 -13.04 1.33
CA MET A 110 -13.51 -13.62 1.82
C MET A 110 -12.83 -12.68 2.83
N LYS A 111 -12.52 -13.21 4.01
CA LYS A 111 -11.78 -12.52 5.08
C LYS A 111 -10.38 -13.12 5.16
N MET A 112 -9.35 -12.29 5.13
CA MET A 112 -7.95 -12.71 5.19
C MET A 112 -7.19 -11.82 6.17
N ASN A 113 -6.38 -12.39 7.06
CA ASN A 113 -5.58 -11.61 8.00
C ASN A 113 -4.17 -11.34 7.45
N ILE A 114 -3.64 -10.14 7.65
CA ILE A 114 -2.29 -9.77 7.22
C ILE A 114 -1.19 -10.67 7.81
N ARG A 115 -1.42 -11.24 9.00
CA ARG A 115 -0.50 -12.20 9.63
C ARG A 115 -0.48 -13.54 8.89
N ASP A 116 -1.62 -13.97 8.37
CA ASP A 116 -1.71 -15.19 7.55
C ASP A 116 -1.02 -14.97 6.20
N MET A 117 -1.19 -13.78 5.61
CA MET A 117 -0.45 -13.39 4.40
C MET A 117 1.07 -13.41 4.61
N LYS A 118 1.55 -12.95 5.78
CA LYS A 118 2.97 -13.02 6.14
C LYS A 118 3.47 -14.46 6.19
N ALA A 119 2.69 -15.39 6.74
CA ALA A 119 3.04 -16.81 6.81
C ALA A 119 3.06 -17.50 5.44
N MET A 120 2.26 -17.01 4.47
CA MET A 120 2.21 -17.51 3.10
C MET A 120 3.27 -16.89 2.16
N ARG A 121 4.04 -15.89 2.60
CA ARG A 121 5.15 -15.38 1.79
C ARG A 121 6.18 -16.50 1.62
N PRO A 122 6.62 -16.83 0.40
CA PRO A 122 7.75 -17.73 0.22
C PRO A 122 8.94 -17.13 0.98
N LYS A 123 9.56 -17.94 1.84
CA LYS A 123 10.87 -17.61 2.42
C LYS A 123 11.81 -17.45 1.24
N GLN A 124 12.21 -16.21 0.96
CA GLN A 124 13.24 -15.92 -0.03
C GLN A 124 14.60 -16.20 0.59
#